data_AF-A0A446CI26-F1
#
_entry.id   AF-A0A446CI26-F1
#
_cell.length_a   1.000
_cell.length_b   1.000
_cell.length_c   1.000
_cell.angle_alpha   90.00
_cell.angle_beta   90.00
_cell.angle_gamma   90.00
#
_symmetry.space_group_name_H-M   'P 1'
#
loop_
_entity.id
_entity.type
_entity.pdbx_description
1 polymer ?
#
loop_
_entity_poly.entity_id
_entity_poly.type
_entity_poly.pdbx_seq_one_letter_code
_entity_poly.pdbx_strand_id
1 'polypeptide(L)' 'MDPVTLPLLEQAINYWRNVSPSVGDEHRLCPEAAALATPYALMIMAHRREIPAAELGDAARAALDGWAATRK' A
#
# COMPACT_ATOMS: atom_id res chain seq x y z
N MET A 1 1.02 -11.67 13.75
CA MET A 1 1.13 -10.77 12.59
C MET A 1 1.45 -9.40 13.13
N ASP A 2 2.60 -8.86 12.76
CA ASP A 2 3.03 -7.52 13.16
C ASP A 2 2.06 -6.45 12.65
N PRO A 3 1.90 -5.33 13.37
CA PRO A 3 1.05 -4.22 12.94
C PRO A 3 1.58 -3.59 11.64
N VAL A 4 0.67 -3.13 10.80
CA VAL A 4 1.01 -2.41 9.57
C VAL A 4 1.07 -0.93 9.87
N THR A 5 2.23 -0.33 9.67
CA THR A 5 2.47 1.08 10.00
C THR A 5 2.29 1.98 8.77
N LEU A 6 1.98 3.24 9.03
CA LEU A 6 1.84 4.26 7.97
C LEU A 6 3.09 4.35 7.08
N PRO A 7 4.33 4.40 7.61
CA PRO A 7 5.53 4.43 6.77
C PRO A 7 5.77 3.13 5.99
N LEU A 8 5.26 1.99 6.48
CA LEU A 8 5.36 0.72 5.76
C LEU A 8 4.49 0.75 4.50
N LEU A 9 3.24 1.21 4.62
CA LEU A 9 2.34 1.38 3.48
C LEU A 9 2.90 2.40 2.49
N GLU A 10 3.43 3.53 2.97
CA GLU A 10 4.02 4.55 2.10
C GLU A 10 5.18 3.99 1.25
N GLN A 11 6.08 3.22 1.86
CA GLN A 11 7.18 2.57 1.13
C GLN A 11 6.68 1.57 0.09
N ALA A 12 5.68 0.76 0.41
CA ALA A 12 5.09 -0.20 -0.51
C ALA A 12 4.40 0.50 -1.70
N ILE A 13 3.63 1.57 -1.43
CA ILE A 13 3.00 2.41 -2.48
C ILE A 13 4.06 2.99 -3.41
N ASN A 14 5.13 3.56 -2.84
CA ASN A 14 6.22 4.14 -3.61
C ASN A 14 6.95 3.10 -4.46
N TYR A 15 7.14 1.89 -3.95
CA TYR A 15 7.70 0.78 -4.73
C TYR A 15 6.83 0.47 -5.96
N TRP A 16 5.53 0.21 -5.76
CA TRP A 16 4.64 -0.16 -6.86
C TRP A 16 4.50 0.94 -7.91
N ARG A 17 4.50 2.22 -7.49
CA ARG A 17 4.55 3.38 -8.38
C ARG A 17 5.83 3.45 -9.21
N ASN A 18 6.96 2.97 -8.70
CA ASN A 18 8.22 2.94 -9.44
C ASN A 18 8.33 1.71 -10.35
N VAL A 19 7.80 0.55 -9.93
CA VAL A 19 7.80 -0.69 -10.72
C VAL A 19 6.89 -0.56 -11.94
N SER A 20 5.70 0.00 -11.74
CA SER A 20 4.74 0.25 -12.80
C SER A 20 4.35 1.72 -12.75
N PRO A 21 5.15 2.63 -13.32
CA PRO A 21 4.81 4.04 -13.37
C PRO A 21 3.46 4.22 -14.06
N SER A 22 2.70 5.24 -13.63
CA SER A 22 1.44 5.60 -14.28
C SER A 22 1.68 5.85 -15.76
N VAL A 23 1.03 5.05 -16.61
CA VAL A 23 1.10 5.17 -18.06
C VAL A 23 -0.14 5.92 -18.57
N GLY A 24 0.06 6.84 -19.51
CA GLY A 24 -0.99 7.65 -20.13
C GLY A 24 -1.34 8.95 -19.37
N ASP A 25 -2.10 9.82 -20.04
CA ASP A 25 -2.53 11.14 -19.55
C ASP A 25 -3.40 11.07 -18.29
N GLU A 26 -3.96 9.89 -17.99
CA GLU A 26 -4.91 9.67 -16.90
C GLU A 26 -4.27 9.48 -15.51
N HIS A 27 -2.93 9.50 -15.37
CA HIS A 27 -2.21 9.34 -14.09
C HIS A 27 -2.73 8.16 -13.21
N ARG A 28 -3.18 7.06 -13.85
CA ARG A 28 -3.77 5.94 -13.14
C ARG A 28 -2.70 5.19 -12.34
N LEU A 29 -2.96 4.93 -11.06
CA LEU A 29 -2.13 4.04 -10.24
C LEU A 29 -2.24 2.61 -10.77
N CYS A 30 -1.15 1.85 -10.68
CA CYS A 30 -1.23 0.40 -10.81
C CYS A 30 -2.15 -0.19 -9.72
N PRO A 31 -2.76 -1.37 -9.97
CA PRO A 31 -3.71 -1.99 -9.04
C PRO A 31 -3.16 -2.13 -7.61
N GLU A 32 -1.88 -2.46 -7.46
CA GLU A 32 -1.20 -2.66 -6.18
C GLU A 32 -1.07 -1.35 -5.41
N ALA A 33 -0.61 -0.28 -6.07
CA ALA A 33 -0.51 1.05 -5.46
C ALA A 33 -1.90 1.59 -5.09
N ALA A 34 -2.91 1.37 -5.94
CA ALA A 34 -4.28 1.77 -5.66
C ALA A 34 -4.88 1.02 -4.45
N ALA A 35 -4.62 -0.29 -4.36
CA ALA A 35 -5.09 -1.12 -3.25
C ALA A 35 -4.50 -0.68 -1.91
N LEU A 36 -3.22 -0.28 -1.88
CA LEU A 36 -2.55 0.21 -0.67
C LEU A 36 -2.91 1.66 -0.33
N ALA A 37 -3.23 2.50 -1.32
CA ALA A 37 -3.58 3.90 -1.11
C ALA A 37 -4.85 4.07 -0.26
N THR A 38 -5.81 3.15 -0.36
CA THR A 38 -7.07 3.21 0.40
C THR A 38 -6.85 3.10 1.91
N PRO A 39 -6.25 2.02 2.47
CA PRO A 39 -5.97 1.94 3.91
C PRO A 39 -5.01 3.02 4.37
N TYR A 40 -4.04 3.43 3.54
CA TYR A 40 -3.15 4.55 3.85
C TYR A 40 -3.91 5.86 4.07
N ALA A 41 -4.82 6.21 3.16
CA ALA A 41 -5.64 7.41 3.29
C ALA A 41 -6.56 7.35 4.53
N LEU A 42 -7.17 6.18 4.79
CA LEU A 42 -7.99 5.97 5.99
C LEU A 42 -7.20 6.16 7.28
N MET A 43 -5.94 5.69 7.33
CA MET A 43 -5.06 5.90 8.48
C MET A 43 -4.78 7.38 8.72
N ILE A 44 -4.49 8.16 7.67
CA ILE A 44 -4.29 9.62 7.78
C ILE A 44 -5.56 10.29 8.31
N MET A 45 -6.71 10.02 7.69
CA MET A 45 -7.99 10.63 8.08
C MET A 45 -8.40 10.27 9.51
N ALA A 46 -8.08 9.06 9.96
CA ALA A 46 -8.36 8.60 11.32
C ALA A 46 -7.24 8.93 12.31
N HIS A 47 -6.19 9.65 11.91
CA HIS A 47 -4.99 9.94 12.70
C HIS A 47 -4.33 8.68 13.32
N ARG A 48 -4.43 7.53 12.65
CA ARG A 48 -3.82 6.27 13.08
C ARG A 48 -2.42 6.13 12.48
N ARG A 49 -1.44 5.73 13.31
CA ARG A 49 -0.06 5.48 12.87
C ARG A 49 0.19 4.03 12.49
N GLU A 50 -0.63 3.13 12.99
CA GLU A 50 -0.60 1.70 12.71
C GLU A 50 -2.01 1.12 12.74
N ILE A 51 -2.20 0.02 12.01
CA ILE A 51 -3.42 -0.77 12.03
C ILE A 51 -3.08 -2.25 12.16
N PRO A 52 -3.97 -3.06 12.77
CA PRO A 52 -3.86 -4.50 12.72
C PRO A 52 -3.82 -5.00 11.28
N ALA A 53 -2.97 -5.98 11.04
CA ALA A 53 -2.97 -6.77 9.83
C ALA A 53 -4.27 -7.61 9.64
N ALA A 54 -5.36 -7.38 10.36
CA ALA A 54 -6.66 -7.94 9.99
C ALA A 54 -7.55 -6.88 9.31
N GLU A 55 -7.18 -5.59 9.41
CA GLU A 55 -7.97 -4.47 8.86
C GLU A 55 -7.66 -4.19 7.38
N LEU A 56 -6.55 -4.69 6.83
CA LEU A 56 -6.30 -4.62 5.39
C LEU A 56 -7.18 -5.65 4.68
N GLY A 57 -7.91 -5.20 3.65
CA GLY A 57 -8.57 -6.09 2.71
C GLY A 57 -7.58 -6.92 1.88
N ASP A 58 -8.08 -7.97 1.24
CA ASP A 58 -7.28 -8.99 0.57
C ASP A 58 -6.35 -8.42 -0.50
N ALA A 59 -6.82 -7.45 -1.31
CA ALA A 59 -6.00 -6.82 -2.34
C ALA A 59 -4.82 -6.02 -1.75
N ALA A 60 -5.04 -5.30 -0.66
CA ALA A 60 -3.99 -4.54 0.01
C ALA A 60 -3.01 -5.47 0.73
N ARG A 61 -3.48 -6.58 1.29
CA ARG A 61 -2.63 -7.65 1.83
C ARG A 61 -1.72 -8.22 0.75
N ALA A 62 -2.29 -8.65 -0.38
CA ALA A 62 -1.54 -9.26 -1.47
C ALA A 62 -0.48 -8.28 -2.04
N ALA A 63 -0.84 -7.01 -2.21
CA ALA A 63 0.09 -5.97 -2.66
C ALA A 63 1.24 -5.72 -1.65
N LEU A 64 0.94 -5.73 -0.35
CA LEU A 64 1.94 -5.57 0.70
C LEU A 64 2.88 -6.77 0.76
N ASP A 65 2.35 -7.99 0.69
CA ASP A 65 3.12 -9.23 0.72
C ASP A 65 4.01 -9.37 -0.53
N GLY A 66 3.50 -8.98 -1.71
CA GLY A 66 4.27 -8.96 -2.95
C GLY A 66 5.47 -8.01 -2.89
N TRP A 67 5.30 -6.83 -2.29
CA TRP A 67 6.42 -5.92 -2.04
C TRP A 67 7.36 -6.45 -0.95
N ALA A 68 6.84 -7.02 0.13
CA ALA A 68 7.68 -7.60 1.18
C ALA A 68 8.58 -8.73 0.65
N ALA A 69 8.09 -9.50 -0.33
CA ALA A 69 8.85 -10.55 -0.99
C ALA A 69 10.01 -10.01 -1.86
N THR A 70 9.95 -8.77 -2.36
CA THR A 70 11.03 -8.18 -3.17
C THR A 70 12.18 -7.64 -2.32
N ARG A 71 11.98 -7.57 -1.00
CA ARG A 71 12.98 -7.13 -0.01
C ARG A 71 13.78 -8.29 0.60
N LYS A 72 13.47 -9.55 0.25
CA LYS A 72 14.22 -10.74 0.67
C LYS A 72 15.33 -11.05 -0.34
#